data_AF-A0A0R1TM05-F1
#
_entry.id   AF-A0A0R1TM05-F1
#
_cell.length_a   1.000
_cell.length_b   1.000
_cell.length_c   1.000
_cell.angle_alpha   90.00
_cell.angle_beta   90.00
_cell.angle_gamma   90.00
#
_symmetry.space_group_name_H-M   'P 1'
#
loop_
_entity.id
_entity.type
_entity.pdbx_description
1 polymer ?
#
loop_
_entity_poly.entity_id
_entity_poly.type
_entity_poly.pdbx_seq_one_letter_code
_entity_poly.pdbx_strand_id
1 'polypeptide(L)'
;MKQGYQGALATDYYGRALPKHDHGSYNFERYTDLQSRLFKGFKEIYQRQVNLKMLIQKITVVASDVMPAKEADWVQVSQQLDLFADFTQAETSKSRAHPAMPRAECAAQFMPFVALTGYEELLAQKAEVRSSQQILASDEQEVLAQALVQVKEDLPVKVWVNYYDQKKEKEVELIGTAEKVLELDKTLLVSEQKLDFGQLYRVEILK
;
A
#
# COMPACT_ATOMS: atom_id res chain seq x y z
N MET A 1 -30.47 -3.40 -29.48
CA MET A 1 -29.28 -2.90 -30.18
C MET A 1 -29.18 -1.39 -29.96
N LYS A 2 -27.98 -0.78 -29.84
CA LYS A 2 -27.88 0.68 -29.72
C LYS A 2 -28.46 1.34 -30.99
N GLN A 3 -29.27 2.38 -30.81
CA GLN A 3 -29.89 3.11 -31.93
C GLN A 3 -28.80 3.70 -32.84
N GLY A 4 -28.94 3.51 -34.15
CA GLY A 4 -28.02 4.08 -35.15
C GLY A 4 -26.77 3.26 -35.48
N TYR A 5 -26.70 1.97 -35.13
CA TYR A 5 -25.64 1.09 -35.65
C TYR A 5 -25.90 0.74 -37.12
N GLN A 6 -24.93 1.01 -37.99
CA GLN A 6 -25.01 0.78 -39.45
C GLN A 6 -24.08 -0.35 -39.94
N GLY A 7 -23.43 -1.08 -39.04
CA GLY A 7 -22.51 -2.15 -39.40
C GLY A 7 -23.20 -3.49 -39.69
N ALA A 8 -22.41 -4.50 -40.07
CA ALA A 8 -22.91 -5.82 -40.38
C ALA A 8 -23.52 -6.53 -39.15
N LEU A 9 -24.66 -7.18 -39.38
CA LEU A 9 -25.41 -7.92 -38.37
C LEU A 9 -25.26 -9.43 -38.58
N ALA A 10 -25.20 -10.17 -37.48
CA ALA A 10 -25.31 -11.62 -37.42
C ALA A 10 -26.51 -12.00 -36.53
N THR A 11 -27.10 -13.16 -36.76
CA THR A 11 -28.23 -13.67 -35.98
C THR A 11 -27.75 -14.79 -35.05
N ASP A 12 -28.10 -14.70 -33.77
CA ASP A 12 -27.80 -15.75 -32.79
C ASP A 12 -28.75 -16.95 -32.91
N TYR A 13 -28.43 -18.06 -32.23
CA TYR A 13 -29.29 -19.25 -32.12
C TYR A 13 -30.72 -18.92 -31.64
N TYR A 14 -30.86 -17.90 -30.79
CA TYR A 14 -32.15 -17.42 -30.28
C TYR A 14 -32.87 -16.42 -31.22
N GLY A 15 -32.38 -16.21 -32.45
CA GLY A 15 -33.00 -15.30 -33.42
C GLY A 15 -32.76 -13.81 -33.15
N ARG A 16 -31.86 -13.45 -32.23
CA ARG A 16 -31.54 -12.06 -31.89
C ARG A 16 -30.49 -11.50 -32.86
N ALA A 17 -30.67 -10.26 -33.30
CA ALA A 17 -29.69 -9.55 -34.11
C ALA A 17 -28.53 -9.01 -33.25
N LEU A 18 -27.31 -9.35 -33.62
CA LEU A 18 -26.07 -8.98 -32.95
C LEU A 18 -25.10 -8.34 -33.96
N PRO A 19 -24.24 -7.41 -33.53
CA PRO A 19 -23.12 -6.96 -34.35
C PRO A 19 -22.21 -8.13 -34.73
N LYS A 20 -21.72 -8.16 -35.96
CA LYS A 20 -20.71 -9.13 -36.38
C LYS A 20 -19.42 -8.93 -35.57
N HIS A 21 -18.74 -10.03 -35.25
CA HIS A 21 -17.44 -10.00 -34.58
C HIS A 21 -16.38 -9.33 -35.46
N ASP A 22 -15.46 -8.62 -34.80
CA ASP A 22 -14.29 -8.04 -35.44
C ASP A 22 -13.02 -8.80 -35.01
N HIS A 23 -11.99 -8.75 -35.85
CA HIS A 23 -10.72 -9.43 -35.63
C HIS A 23 -9.54 -8.55 -36.09
N GLY A 24 -8.48 -8.56 -35.29
CA GLY A 24 -7.26 -7.83 -35.59
C GLY A 24 -6.04 -8.65 -35.21
N SER A 25 -4.96 -8.42 -35.94
CA SER A 25 -3.64 -8.95 -35.64
C SER A 25 -2.64 -7.80 -35.56
N TYR A 26 -1.63 -7.98 -34.72
CA TYR A 26 -0.53 -7.05 -34.55
C TYR A 26 0.77 -7.83 -34.41
N ASN A 27 1.77 -7.47 -35.20
CA ASN A 27 3.08 -8.10 -35.18
C ASN A 27 4.03 -7.23 -34.37
N PHE A 28 4.65 -7.82 -33.35
CA PHE A 28 5.71 -7.16 -32.60
C PHE A 28 7.03 -7.27 -33.38
N GLU A 29 7.86 -6.24 -33.32
CA GLU A 29 9.21 -6.26 -33.92
C GLU A 29 10.11 -7.36 -33.32
N ARG A 30 9.78 -7.79 -32.10
CA ARG A 30 10.56 -8.66 -31.25
C ARG A 30 9.63 -9.47 -30.35
N TYR A 31 10.01 -10.71 -30.03
CA TYR A 31 9.35 -11.49 -28.98
C TYR A 31 9.31 -10.69 -27.67
N THR A 32 8.16 -10.68 -27.02
CA THR A 32 7.98 -9.90 -25.80
C THR A 32 6.95 -10.54 -24.89
N ASP A 33 7.24 -10.54 -23.61
CA ASP A 33 6.35 -10.88 -22.51
C ASP A 33 5.93 -9.63 -21.71
N LEU A 34 6.49 -8.46 -22.05
CA LEU A 34 6.27 -7.22 -21.31
C LEU A 34 4.87 -6.68 -21.55
N GLN A 35 4.11 -6.56 -20.46
CA GLN A 35 2.72 -6.08 -20.49
C GLN A 35 2.54 -4.74 -21.18
N SER A 36 3.46 -3.78 -20.99
CA SER A 36 3.36 -2.45 -21.59
C SER A 36 3.44 -2.50 -23.12
N ARG A 37 4.26 -3.40 -23.68
CA ARG A 37 4.37 -3.61 -25.14
C ARG A 37 3.14 -4.33 -25.67
N LEU A 38 2.66 -5.36 -24.98
CA LEU A 38 1.41 -6.04 -25.36
C LEU A 38 0.22 -5.08 -25.36
N PHE A 39 0.12 -4.21 -24.36
CA PHE A 39 -0.92 -3.20 -24.27
C PHE A 39 -0.83 -2.16 -25.39
N LYS A 40 0.38 -1.79 -25.83
CA LYS A 40 0.58 -0.96 -27.01
C LYS A 40 -0.04 -1.61 -28.26
N GLY A 41 0.26 -2.89 -28.51
CA GLY A 41 -0.30 -3.62 -29.65
C GLY A 41 -1.83 -3.72 -29.58
N PHE A 42 -2.38 -4.03 -28.41
CA PHE A 42 -3.83 -4.05 -28.20
C PHE A 42 -4.48 -2.69 -28.45
N LYS A 43 -3.86 -1.60 -27.95
CA LYS A 43 -4.34 -0.23 -28.13
C LYS A 43 -4.41 0.14 -29.61
N GLU A 44 -3.41 -0.23 -30.40
CA GLU A 44 -3.40 0.04 -31.84
C GLU A 44 -4.51 -0.71 -32.58
N ILE A 45 -4.72 -2.00 -32.29
CA ILE A 45 -5.86 -2.76 -32.84
C ILE A 45 -7.18 -2.10 -32.46
N TYR A 46 -7.35 -1.77 -31.18
CA TYR A 46 -8.56 -1.15 -30.65
C TYR A 46 -8.89 0.16 -31.38
N GLN A 47 -7.90 1.05 -31.52
CA GLN A 47 -8.08 2.33 -32.19
C GLN A 47 -8.41 2.19 -33.68
N ARG A 48 -7.87 1.15 -34.34
CA ARG A 48 -8.08 0.93 -35.77
C ARG A 48 -9.44 0.31 -36.09
N GLN A 49 -9.93 -0.61 -35.26
CA GLN A 49 -11.06 -1.49 -35.61
C GLN A 49 -12.30 -1.28 -34.76
N VAL A 50 -12.19 -0.87 -33.50
CA VAL A 50 -13.33 -0.84 -32.59
C VAL A 50 -14.21 0.39 -32.84
N ASN A 51 -15.50 0.14 -33.09
CA ASN A 51 -16.50 1.20 -33.07
C ASN A 51 -16.81 1.62 -31.62
N LEU A 52 -16.33 2.80 -31.23
CA LEU A 52 -16.49 3.38 -29.89
C LEU A 52 -17.96 3.57 -29.45
N LYS A 53 -18.92 3.54 -30.38
CA LYS A 53 -20.34 3.61 -30.01
C LYS A 53 -20.84 2.29 -29.42
N MET A 54 -20.13 1.17 -29.61
CA MET A 54 -20.51 -0.16 -29.16
C MET A 54 -19.81 -0.58 -27.86
N LEU A 55 -20.47 -1.46 -27.10
CA LEU A 55 -19.90 -2.09 -25.91
C LEU A 55 -19.16 -3.36 -26.34
N ILE A 56 -17.93 -3.51 -25.84
CA ILE A 56 -17.19 -4.77 -25.97
C ILE A 56 -17.69 -5.73 -24.89
N GLN A 57 -18.13 -6.92 -25.31
CA GLN A 57 -18.63 -7.95 -24.40
C GLN A 57 -17.62 -9.08 -24.16
N LYS A 58 -16.83 -9.43 -25.20
CA LYS A 58 -15.85 -10.50 -25.15
C LYS A 58 -14.63 -10.11 -25.98
N ILE A 59 -13.45 -10.38 -25.43
CA ILE A 59 -12.16 -10.23 -26.12
C ILE A 59 -11.50 -11.61 -26.09
N THR A 60 -11.10 -12.10 -27.27
CA THR A 60 -10.28 -13.31 -27.39
C THR A 60 -8.90 -12.88 -27.83
N VAL A 61 -7.88 -13.26 -27.06
CA VAL A 61 -6.48 -12.97 -27.39
C VAL A 61 -5.79 -14.27 -27.76
N VAL A 62 -5.10 -14.26 -28.89
CA VAL A 62 -4.31 -15.40 -29.38
C VAL A 62 -2.89 -14.92 -29.61
N ALA A 63 -1.93 -15.53 -28.92
CA ALA A 63 -0.51 -15.34 -29.21
C ALA A 63 -0.13 -16.31 -30.34
N SER A 64 0.34 -15.75 -31.45
CA SER A 64 0.90 -16.51 -32.57
C SER A 64 2.41 -16.49 -32.47
N ASP A 65 3.07 -17.58 -32.84
CA ASP A 65 4.54 -17.72 -32.83
C ASP A 65 5.14 -17.53 -31.42
N VAL A 66 4.87 -18.50 -30.53
CA VAL A 66 5.33 -18.47 -29.14
C VAL A 66 6.64 -19.25 -29.01
N MET A 67 7.65 -18.62 -28.43
CA MET A 67 8.96 -19.24 -28.18
C MET A 67 9.27 -19.31 -26.67
N PRO A 68 10.03 -20.32 -26.22
CA PRO A 68 10.47 -20.39 -24.84
C PRO A 68 11.48 -19.27 -24.53
N ALA A 69 11.39 -18.70 -23.33
CA ALA A 69 12.19 -17.52 -22.94
C ALA A 69 13.71 -17.72 -23.13
N LYS A 70 14.22 -18.92 -22.86
CA LYS A 70 15.66 -19.26 -23.01
C LYS A 70 16.17 -19.15 -24.44
N GLU A 71 15.32 -19.35 -25.44
CA GLU A 71 15.67 -19.28 -26.86
C GLU A 71 15.48 -17.88 -27.42
N ALA A 72 14.53 -17.12 -26.87
CA ALA A 72 14.23 -15.75 -27.29
C ALA A 72 15.43 -14.80 -27.07
N ASP A 73 16.22 -14.97 -26.00
CA ASP A 73 17.36 -14.11 -25.69
C ASP A 73 18.43 -14.07 -26.80
N TRP A 74 18.66 -15.20 -27.48
CA TRP A 74 19.69 -15.34 -28.52
C TRP A 74 19.32 -14.62 -29.82
N VAL A 75 18.02 -14.45 -30.09
CA VAL A 75 17.50 -13.82 -31.32
C VAL A 75 17.43 -12.30 -31.19
N GLN A 76 17.38 -11.78 -29.95
CA GLN A 76 16.96 -10.40 -29.69
C GLN A 76 18.06 -9.34 -29.81
N VAL A 77 19.35 -9.70 -29.80
CA VAL A 77 20.42 -8.71 -29.63
C VAL A 77 21.65 -8.97 -30.51
N SER A 78 21.58 -8.51 -31.76
CA SER A 78 22.77 -7.98 -32.45
C SER A 78 22.61 -6.48 -32.61
N GLN A 79 22.65 -5.75 -31.49
CA GLN A 79 22.96 -4.32 -31.53
C GLN A 79 24.47 -4.21 -31.40
N GLN A 80 25.12 -3.58 -32.38
CA GLN A 80 26.54 -3.25 -32.28
C GLN A 80 26.72 -2.31 -31.08
N LEU A 81 27.46 -2.77 -30.07
CA LEU A 81 27.84 -1.92 -28.94
C LEU A 81 28.82 -0.87 -29.46
N ASP A 82 28.46 0.40 -29.30
CA ASP A 82 29.40 1.48 -29.53
C ASP A 82 30.33 1.56 -28.32
N LEU A 83 31.51 0.94 -28.44
CA LEU A 83 32.52 0.86 -27.39
C LEU A 83 33.13 2.23 -27.03
N PHE A 84 32.83 3.27 -27.81
CA PHE A 84 33.33 4.63 -27.63
C PHE A 84 32.25 5.64 -27.24
N ALA A 85 31.04 5.18 -26.87
CA ALA A 85 30.01 6.06 -26.35
C ALA A 85 30.44 6.63 -24.98
N ASP A 86 30.43 7.96 -24.82
CA ASP A 86 30.76 8.63 -23.55
C ASP A 86 29.69 8.32 -22.49
N PHE A 87 30.01 7.43 -21.54
CA PHE A 87 29.12 7.01 -20.45
C PHE A 87 28.97 8.04 -19.32
N THR A 88 29.57 9.22 -19.43
CA THR A 88 29.58 10.25 -18.37
C THR A 88 28.26 11.04 -18.27
N GLN A 89 27.32 10.84 -19.21
CA GLN A 89 26.00 11.49 -19.23
C GLN A 89 24.83 10.51 -19.39
N ALA A 90 25.00 9.25 -18.97
CA ALA A 90 23.86 8.33 -18.88
C ALA A 90 23.00 8.69 -17.65
N GLU A 91 22.30 9.83 -17.72
CA GLU A 91 21.16 10.09 -16.86
C GLU A 91 20.16 8.96 -17.09
N THR A 92 19.92 8.14 -16.08
CA THR A 92 18.77 7.25 -16.05
C THR A 92 17.55 8.07 -16.47
N SER A 93 16.92 7.70 -17.59
CA SER A 93 15.77 8.42 -18.14
C SER A 93 14.57 8.28 -17.20
N LYS A 94 14.59 9.03 -16.11
CA LYS A 94 13.41 9.27 -15.27
C LYS A 94 12.45 10.02 -16.17
N SER A 95 11.41 9.35 -16.64
CA SER A 95 10.42 9.99 -17.49
C SER A 95 9.86 11.21 -16.74
N ARG A 96 10.06 12.43 -17.28
CA ARG A 96 9.52 13.66 -16.65
C ARG A 96 8.00 13.64 -16.57
N ALA A 97 7.34 12.86 -17.43
CA ALA A 97 5.89 12.72 -17.48
C ALA A 97 5.32 11.84 -16.35
N HIS A 98 6.08 10.83 -15.90
CA HIS A 98 5.68 9.93 -14.83
C HIS A 98 6.86 9.74 -13.87
N PRO A 99 6.96 10.55 -12.80
CA PRO A 99 7.96 10.31 -11.77
C PRO A 99 7.77 8.91 -11.17
N ALA A 100 8.87 8.29 -10.73
CA ALA A 100 8.81 6.99 -10.08
C ALA A 100 7.98 7.11 -8.79
N MET A 101 6.82 6.46 -8.77
CA MET A 101 5.93 6.42 -7.62
C MET A 101 6.64 5.74 -6.43
N PRO A 102 6.58 6.30 -5.21
CA PRO A 102 7.15 5.66 -4.03
C PRO A 102 6.45 4.33 -3.74
N ARG A 103 7.20 3.37 -3.19
CA ARG A 103 6.76 1.98 -3.01
C ARG A 103 5.49 1.83 -2.17
N ALA A 104 5.21 2.77 -1.27
CA ALA A 104 4.00 2.82 -0.46
C ALA A 104 2.73 3.16 -1.28
N GLU A 105 2.86 3.97 -2.33
CA GLU A 105 1.73 4.42 -3.17
C GLU A 105 1.36 3.39 -4.25
N CYS A 106 2.30 2.53 -4.68
CA CYS A 106 2.04 1.48 -5.66
C CYS A 106 0.89 0.54 -5.23
N ALA A 107 0.77 0.24 -3.93
CA ALA A 107 -0.29 -0.62 -3.41
C ALA A 107 -1.67 0.05 -3.45
N ALA A 108 -1.72 1.39 -3.35
CA ALA A 108 -2.96 2.15 -3.37
C ALA A 108 -3.64 2.12 -4.75
N GLN A 109 -2.87 2.08 -5.85
CA GLN A 109 -3.42 1.99 -7.21
C GLN A 109 -4.32 0.76 -7.43
N PHE A 110 -4.12 -0.30 -6.66
CA PHE A 110 -4.86 -1.57 -6.79
C PHE A 110 -5.97 -1.73 -5.75
N MET A 111 -6.25 -0.72 -4.93
CA MET A 111 -7.32 -0.79 -3.93
C MET A 111 -8.67 -0.36 -4.52
N PRO A 112 -9.74 -1.16 -4.35
CA PRO A 112 -11.03 -0.95 -5.01
C PRO A 112 -11.76 0.34 -4.63
N PHE A 113 -11.30 1.07 -3.60
CA PHE A 113 -11.96 2.24 -3.04
C PHE A 113 -11.16 3.55 -3.12
N VAL A 114 -9.93 3.54 -3.65
CA VAL A 114 -9.08 4.76 -3.80
C VAL A 114 -9.67 5.79 -4.75
N ALA A 115 -10.51 5.36 -5.70
CA ALA A 115 -11.18 6.25 -6.65
C ALA A 115 -12.30 7.10 -6.03
N LEU A 116 -12.72 6.83 -4.79
CA LEU A 116 -13.74 7.60 -4.09
C LEU A 116 -13.07 8.72 -3.29
N THR A 117 -13.41 9.97 -3.60
CA THR A 117 -12.99 11.15 -2.84
C THR A 117 -13.33 10.96 -1.36
N GLY A 118 -12.33 10.92 -0.48
CA GLY A 118 -12.49 10.68 0.97
C GLY A 118 -11.84 9.40 1.51
N TYR A 119 -11.31 8.50 0.67
CA TYR A 119 -10.57 7.31 1.13
C TYR A 119 -9.34 7.65 1.99
N GLU A 120 -8.62 8.71 1.64
CA GLU A 120 -7.46 9.21 2.38
C GLU A 120 -7.84 9.68 3.79
N GLU A 121 -8.99 10.35 3.93
CA GLU A 121 -9.52 10.80 5.23
C GLU A 121 -9.92 9.60 6.10
N LEU A 122 -10.51 8.56 5.51
CA LEU A 122 -10.85 7.32 6.22
C LEU A 122 -9.60 6.54 6.65
N LEU A 123 -8.56 6.50 5.82
CA LEU A 123 -7.26 5.94 6.21
C LEU A 123 -6.63 6.74 7.34
N ALA A 124 -6.67 8.07 7.29
CA ALA A 124 -6.13 8.92 8.36
C ALA A 124 -6.92 8.76 9.67
N GLN A 125 -8.26 8.64 9.59
CA GLN A 125 -9.12 8.37 10.75
C GLN A 125 -8.89 6.97 11.32
N LYS A 126 -8.59 5.97 10.47
CA LYS A 126 -8.36 4.58 10.86
C LYS A 126 -6.90 4.27 11.19
N ALA A 127 -5.97 5.13 10.77
CA ALA A 127 -4.57 5.07 11.14
C ALA A 127 -4.43 5.51 12.61
N GLU A 128 -4.90 4.65 13.51
CA GLU A 128 -4.40 4.65 14.86
C GLU A 128 -2.90 4.39 14.77
N VAL A 129 -2.11 5.36 15.22
CA VAL A 129 -0.65 5.20 15.35
C VAL A 129 -0.42 4.14 16.42
N ARG A 130 -0.28 2.89 15.98
CA ARG A 130 0.19 1.80 16.84
C ARG A 130 1.65 2.06 17.15
N SER A 131 1.95 2.42 18.40
CA SER A 131 3.34 2.53 18.84
C SER A 131 3.82 1.14 19.25
N SER A 132 5.05 0.79 18.86
CA SER A 132 5.73 -0.37 19.41
C SER A 132 6.09 -0.10 20.86
N GLN A 133 5.92 -1.09 21.74
CA GLN A 133 6.41 -1.01 23.12
C GLN A 133 7.89 -0.60 23.12
N GLN A 134 8.19 0.57 23.68
CA GLN A 134 9.55 0.97 23.95
C GLN A 134 10.12 0.07 25.07
N ILE A 135 11.35 -0.41 24.89
CA ILE A 135 12.11 -1.03 25.98
C ILE A 135 12.89 0.10 26.64
N LEU A 136 12.63 0.36 27.92
CA LEU A 136 13.35 1.38 28.69
C LEU A 136 14.82 0.99 28.85
N ALA A 137 15.72 1.95 28.69
CA ALA A 137 17.13 1.77 29.00
C ALA A 137 17.36 1.62 30.52
N SER A 138 18.52 1.07 30.93
CA SER A 138 18.83 0.84 32.34
C SER A 138 18.70 2.12 33.18
N ASP A 139 19.23 3.23 32.68
CA ASP A 139 19.19 4.53 33.35
C ASP A 139 17.75 5.03 33.53
N GLU A 140 16.88 4.80 32.54
CA GLU A 140 15.47 5.20 32.58
C GLU A 140 14.67 4.35 33.58
N GLN A 141 15.01 3.06 33.70
CA GLN A 141 14.42 2.17 34.70
C GLN A 141 14.76 2.59 36.13
N GLU A 142 15.98 3.06 36.37
CA GLU A 142 16.41 3.58 37.68
C GLU A 142 15.63 4.85 38.08
N VAL A 143 15.44 5.77 37.12
CA VAL A 143 14.67 7.01 37.33
C VAL A 143 13.20 6.69 37.65
N LEU A 144 12.59 5.76 36.90
CA LEU A 144 11.22 5.30 37.15
C LEU A 144 11.09 4.65 38.53
N ALA A 145 12.05 3.81 38.92
CA ALA A 145 12.06 3.17 40.23
C ALA A 145 12.13 4.21 41.37
N GLN A 146 12.99 5.22 41.24
CA GLN A 146 13.07 6.33 42.21
C GLN A 146 11.76 7.11 42.31
N ALA A 147 11.12 7.41 41.17
CA ALA A 147 9.83 8.09 41.15
C ALA A 147 8.73 7.27 41.85
N LEU A 148 8.69 5.95 41.65
CA LEU A 148 7.75 5.06 42.34
C LEU A 148 7.96 5.02 43.86
N VAL A 149 9.22 5.08 44.32
CA VAL A 149 9.54 5.19 45.75
C VAL A 149 9.03 6.50 46.32
N GLN A 150 9.20 7.62 45.62
CA GLN A 150 8.68 8.92 46.06
C GLN A 150 7.14 8.94 46.11
N VAL A 151 6.48 8.38 45.10
CA VAL A 151 5.02 8.24 45.11
C VAL A 151 4.54 7.38 46.28
N LYS A 152 5.33 6.39 46.72
CA LYS A 152 5.04 5.56 47.89
C LYS A 152 5.07 6.34 49.22
N GLU A 153 5.94 7.33 49.34
CA GLU A 153 6.09 8.10 50.58
C GLU A 153 4.95 9.10 50.78
N ASP A 154 4.45 9.70 49.71
CA ASP A 154 3.52 10.84 49.78
C ASP A 154 2.03 10.47 49.58
N LEU A 155 1.65 9.19 49.54
CA LEU A 155 0.25 8.79 49.26
C LEU A 155 -0.78 9.41 50.21
N PRO A 156 -1.92 9.92 49.71
CA PRO A 156 -2.36 9.97 48.30
C PRO A 156 -1.86 11.22 47.55
N VAL A 157 -1.27 11.04 46.36
CA VAL A 157 -0.73 12.12 45.53
C VAL A 157 -1.37 12.13 44.14
N LYS A 158 -1.51 13.33 43.54
CA LYS A 158 -1.81 13.46 42.11
C LYS A 158 -0.56 13.18 41.29
N VAL A 159 -0.66 12.23 40.37
CA VAL A 159 0.44 11.81 39.50
C VAL A 159 0.02 11.87 38.03
N TRP A 160 0.97 12.22 37.18
CA TRP A 160 0.92 12.02 35.74
C TRP A 160 1.73 10.76 35.41
N VAL A 161 1.11 9.83 34.71
CA VAL A 161 1.68 8.52 34.37
C VAL A 161 1.60 8.32 32.87
N ASN A 162 2.74 8.07 32.23
CA ASN A 162 2.80 7.58 30.86
C ASN A 162 3.01 6.06 30.90
N TYR A 163 2.11 5.30 30.28
CA TYR A 163 2.18 3.84 30.22
C TYR A 163 1.72 3.28 28.87
N TYR A 164 2.13 2.06 28.57
CA TYR A 164 1.70 1.34 27.38
C TYR A 164 0.42 0.54 27.64
N ASP A 165 -0.67 0.86 26.93
CA ASP A 165 -1.90 0.08 26.99
C ASP A 165 -1.83 -1.09 25.98
N GLN A 166 -1.64 -2.31 26.48
CA GLN A 166 -1.60 -3.53 25.66
C GLN A 166 -2.89 -3.75 24.84
N LYS A 167 -4.05 -3.24 25.29
CA LYS A 167 -5.31 -3.42 24.55
C LYS A 167 -5.42 -2.47 23.36
N LYS A 168 -4.80 -1.30 23.45
CA LYS A 168 -4.85 -0.26 22.41
C LYS A 168 -3.57 -0.17 21.59
N GLU A 169 -2.55 -0.98 21.92
CA GLU A 169 -1.23 -1.00 21.29
C GLU A 169 -0.63 0.41 21.14
N LYS A 170 -0.78 1.23 22.19
CA LYS A 170 -0.32 2.63 22.18
C LYS A 170 0.06 3.13 23.56
N GLU A 171 0.88 4.16 23.58
CA GLU A 171 1.18 4.97 24.76
C GLU A 171 -0.03 5.82 25.16
N VAL A 172 -0.33 5.82 26.45
CA VAL A 172 -1.43 6.57 27.06
C VAL A 172 -0.91 7.36 28.24
N GLU A 173 -1.25 8.64 28.25
CA GLU A 173 -1.04 9.51 29.40
C GLU A 173 -2.27 9.49 30.30
N LEU A 174 -2.06 9.28 31.59
CA LEU A 174 -3.11 9.29 32.62
C LEU A 174 -2.73 10.25 33.73
N ILE A 175 -3.63 11.17 34.03
CA ILE A 175 -3.57 12.03 35.22
C ILE A 175 -4.57 11.48 36.22
N GLY A 176 -4.11 11.14 37.42
CA GLY A 176 -4.98 10.61 38.46
C GLY A 176 -4.37 10.66 39.85
N THR A 177 -5.13 10.23 40.83
CA THR A 177 -4.66 10.10 42.22
C THR A 177 -4.10 8.70 42.42
N ALA A 178 -2.82 8.60 42.80
CA ALA A 178 -2.22 7.35 43.23
C ALA A 178 -2.79 6.97 44.60
N GLU A 179 -3.44 5.81 44.67
CA GLU A 179 -4.09 5.31 45.88
C GLU A 179 -3.25 4.26 46.61
N LYS A 180 -2.61 3.37 45.85
CA LYS A 180 -1.75 2.29 46.40
C LYS A 180 -0.65 1.90 45.43
N VAL A 181 0.50 1.58 45.99
CA VAL A 181 1.62 0.92 45.31
C VAL A 181 1.72 -0.50 45.86
N LEU A 182 1.46 -1.51 45.03
CA LEU A 182 1.50 -2.93 45.41
C LEU A 182 2.81 -3.55 44.91
N GLU A 183 3.83 -3.59 45.78
CA GLU A 183 5.18 -4.08 45.43
C GLU A 183 5.22 -5.58 45.09
N LEU A 184 4.39 -6.38 45.74
CA LEU A 184 4.31 -7.84 45.49
C LEU A 184 3.78 -8.14 44.09
N ASP A 185 2.74 -7.42 43.67
CA ASP A 185 2.09 -7.61 42.37
C ASP A 185 2.74 -6.76 41.27
N LYS A 186 3.73 -5.92 41.61
CA LYS A 186 4.35 -4.91 40.73
C LYS A 186 3.31 -4.02 40.03
N THR A 187 2.28 -3.61 40.76
CA THR A 187 1.20 -2.77 40.21
C THR A 187 1.06 -1.43 40.94
N LEU A 188 0.79 -0.39 40.16
CA LEU A 188 0.39 0.94 40.63
C LEU A 188 -1.12 1.10 40.45
N LEU A 189 -1.84 1.52 41.50
CA LEU A 189 -3.27 1.80 41.42
C LEU A 189 -3.51 3.31 41.37
N VAL A 190 -4.01 3.78 40.23
CA VAL A 190 -4.29 5.19 39.96
C VAL A 190 -5.75 5.32 39.57
N SER A 191 -6.56 6.03 40.36
CA SER A 191 -7.98 6.32 40.09
C SER A 191 -8.76 5.09 39.57
N GLU A 192 -8.74 4.00 40.35
CA GLU A 192 -9.35 2.69 40.07
C GLU A 192 -8.72 1.84 38.95
N GLN A 193 -7.70 2.33 38.23
CA GLN A 193 -6.98 1.55 37.22
C GLN A 193 -5.72 0.89 37.79
N LYS A 194 -5.54 -0.39 37.49
CA LYS A 194 -4.34 -1.16 37.82
C LYS A 194 -3.34 -1.08 36.67
N LEU A 195 -2.17 -0.52 36.92
CA LEU A 195 -1.08 -0.38 35.96
C LEU A 195 0.09 -1.28 36.37
N ASP A 196 0.57 -2.12 35.47
CA ASP A 196 1.75 -2.97 35.71
C ASP A 196 3.05 -2.16 35.54
N PHE A 197 4.03 -2.34 36.43
CA PHE A 197 5.30 -1.61 36.37
C PHE A 197 6.06 -1.87 35.06
N GLY A 198 5.91 -3.05 34.46
CA GLY A 198 6.53 -3.37 33.17
C GLY A 198 5.99 -2.56 31.99
N GLN A 199 4.86 -1.87 32.17
CA GLN A 199 4.21 -1.06 31.15
C GLN A 199 4.39 0.45 31.37
N LEU A 200 4.98 0.85 32.50
CA LEU A 200 5.17 2.26 32.85
C LEU A 200 6.43 2.80 32.18
N TYR A 201 6.32 3.97 31.54
CA TYR A 201 7.46 4.69 30.97
C TYR A 201 7.95 5.81 31.88
N ARG A 202 7.03 6.61 32.42
CA ARG A 202 7.36 7.76 33.26
C ARG A 202 6.25 8.03 34.25
N VAL A 203 6.63 8.36 35.48
CA VAL A 203 5.71 8.77 36.55
C VAL A 203 6.22 10.09 37.12
N GLU A 204 5.37 11.11 37.15
CA GLU A 204 5.67 12.40 37.74
C GLU A 204 4.61 12.79 38.75
N ILE A 205 5.05 13.35 39.88
CA ILE A 205 4.17 13.93 40.89
C ILE A 205 3.77 15.34 40.45
N LEU A 206 2.46 15.58 40.37
CA LEU A 206 1.90 16.91 40.18
C LEU A 206 1.79 17.59 41.55
N LYS A 207 2.61 18.61 41.79
CA LYS A 207 2.54 19.47 42.98
C LYS A 207 1.42 20.49 42.88
#